data_AF-A0A442U8E7-F1
#
_entry.id   AF-A0A442U8E7-F1
#
_cell.length_a   1.000
_cell.length_b   1.000
_cell.length_c   1.000
_cell.angle_alpha   90.00
_cell.angle_beta   90.00
_cell.angle_gamma   90.00
#
_symmetry.space_group_name_H-M   'P 1'
#
loop_
_entity.id
_entity.type
_entity.pdbx_description
1 polymer ?
#
loop_
_entity_poly.entity_id
_entity_poly.type
_entity_poly.pdbx_seq_one_letter_code
_entity_poly.pdbx_strand_id
1 'polypeptide(L)'
;MDGMSREDAARIGGMDRQTLRDWVHRFNEDGPDGLKDAWYGGPTPRLSPEQKAELAQIVETGPDLAVDGVVRWRRIDLQRVIADRFGVAYHERYVGKLLKELGFSHVSARPRHPAQDAWIVEEFKKTFRAR
;
A
#
# COMPACT_ATOMS: atom_id res chain seq x y z
N MET A 1 -1.22 -54.94 -5.84
CA MET A 1 -0.82 -53.56 -6.16
C MET A 1 0.57 -53.37 -5.62
N ASP A 2 1.56 -53.23 -6.50
CA ASP A 2 2.96 -53.11 -6.11
C ASP A 2 3.16 -51.81 -5.34
N GLY A 3 3.12 -51.93 -4.00
CA GLY A 3 3.14 -50.79 -3.10
C GLY A 3 4.56 -50.31 -2.90
N MET A 4 5.02 -49.37 -3.72
CA MET A 4 6.22 -48.59 -3.43
C MET A 4 6.03 -47.87 -2.09
N SER A 5 7.05 -47.88 -1.23
CA SER A 5 6.98 -47.16 0.03
C SER A 5 6.83 -45.66 -0.22
N ARG A 6 6.14 -44.94 0.67
CA ARG A 6 6.00 -43.47 0.55
C ARG A 6 7.35 -42.75 0.56
N GLU A 7 8.34 -43.35 1.19
CA GLU A 7 9.70 -42.82 1.23
C GLU A 7 10.40 -42.96 -0.12
N ASP A 8 10.29 -44.13 -0.77
CA ASP A 8 10.86 -44.34 -2.10
C ASP A 8 10.18 -43.48 -3.16
N ALA A 9 8.85 -43.35 -3.07
CA ALA A 9 8.07 -42.47 -3.94
C ALA A 9 8.46 -40.99 -3.75
N ALA A 10 8.66 -40.54 -2.51
CA ALA A 10 9.11 -39.17 -2.23
C ALA A 10 10.52 -38.91 -2.75
N ARG A 11 11.43 -39.90 -2.61
CA ARG A 11 12.80 -39.83 -3.12
C ARG A 11 12.85 -39.70 -4.64
N ILE A 12 12.04 -40.48 -5.36
CA ILE A 12 11.88 -40.36 -6.82
C ILE A 12 11.33 -38.98 -7.19
N GLY A 13 10.37 -38.47 -6.42
CA GLY A 13 9.80 -37.14 -6.58
C GLY A 13 10.70 -35.98 -6.13
N GLY A 14 11.92 -36.26 -5.66
CA GLY A 14 12.87 -35.23 -5.21
C GLY A 14 12.40 -34.42 -4.00
N MET A 15 11.51 -34.99 -3.17
CA MET A 15 10.89 -34.30 -2.04
C MET A 15 11.02 -35.11 -0.75
N ASP A 16 10.78 -34.45 0.38
CA ASP A 16 10.67 -35.16 1.67
C ASP A 16 9.38 -35.98 1.73
N ARG A 17 9.42 -37.09 2.49
CA ARG A 17 8.29 -37.99 2.71
C ARG A 17 7.06 -37.25 3.28
N GLN A 18 7.27 -36.24 4.12
CA GLN A 18 6.20 -35.42 4.69
C GLN A 18 5.55 -34.53 3.63
N THR A 19 6.33 -33.92 2.74
CA THR A 19 5.79 -33.14 1.61
C THR A 19 4.87 -33.97 0.74
N LEU A 20 5.30 -35.19 0.36
CA LEU A 20 4.45 -36.11 -0.40
C LEU A 20 3.20 -36.50 0.37
N ARG A 21 3.31 -36.71 1.68
CA ARG A 21 2.16 -37.04 2.53
C ARG A 21 1.13 -35.92 2.54
N ASP A 22 1.57 -34.68 2.78
CA ASP A 22 0.68 -33.52 2.86
C ASP A 22 0.01 -33.24 1.51
N TRP A 23 0.73 -33.44 0.41
CA TRP A 23 0.17 -33.33 -0.94
C TRP A 23 -0.88 -34.40 -1.24
N VAL A 24 -0.65 -35.65 -0.82
CA VAL A 24 -1.66 -36.73 -0.97
C VAL A 24 -2.91 -36.42 -0.17
N HIS A 25 -2.80 -35.90 1.05
CA HIS A 25 -3.96 -35.51 1.85
C HIS A 25 -4.75 -34.38 1.17
N ARG A 26 -4.08 -33.30 0.77
CA ARG A 26 -4.72 -32.18 0.05
C ARG A 26 -5.36 -32.62 -1.27
N PHE A 27 -4.69 -33.51 -2.01
CA PHE A 27 -5.24 -34.05 -3.26
C PHE A 27 -6.48 -34.92 -3.03
N ASN A 28 -6.50 -35.73 -1.96
CA ASN A 28 -7.65 -36.57 -1.65
C ASN A 28 -8.87 -35.75 -1.17
N GLU A 29 -8.63 -34.62 -0.53
CA GLU A 29 -9.68 -33.72 -0.02
C GLU A 29 -10.21 -32.78 -1.11
N ASP A 30 -9.30 -32.09 -1.81
CA ASP A 30 -9.63 -30.98 -2.74
C ASP A 30 -9.35 -31.32 -4.22
N GLY A 31 -8.94 -32.55 -4.52
CA GLY A 31 -8.55 -32.95 -5.87
C GLY A 31 -7.29 -32.22 -6.37
N PRO A 32 -7.13 -32.07 -7.70
CA PRO A 32 -6.00 -31.34 -8.29
C PRO A 32 -5.84 -29.90 -7.78
N ASP A 33 -6.94 -29.26 -7.34
CA ASP A 33 -6.88 -27.90 -6.80
C ASP A 33 -6.14 -27.82 -5.47
N GLY A 34 -6.15 -28.89 -4.66
CA GLY A 34 -5.40 -29.00 -3.41
C GLY A 34 -3.88 -29.01 -3.58
N LEU A 35 -3.37 -29.23 -4.80
CA LEU A 35 -1.94 -29.17 -5.11
C LEU A 35 -1.46 -27.75 -5.44
N LYS A 36 -2.35 -26.79 -5.65
CA LYS A 36 -1.98 -25.39 -5.86
C LYS A 36 -1.31 -24.84 -4.60
N ASP A 37 -0.33 -23.96 -4.79
CA ASP A 37 0.29 -23.24 -3.69
C ASP A 37 -0.74 -22.29 -3.06
N ALA A 38 -1.16 -22.59 -1.84
CA ALA A 38 -1.99 -21.70 -1.04
C ALA A 38 -1.09 -20.64 -0.38
N TRP A 39 -0.68 -19.63 -1.16
CA TRP A 39 0.00 -18.48 -0.60
C TRP A 39 -0.95 -17.74 0.35
N TYR A 40 -0.61 -17.73 1.64
CA TYR A 40 -1.34 -16.94 2.62
C TYR A 40 -1.24 -15.45 2.22
N GLY A 41 -2.37 -14.76 2.16
CA GLY A 41 -2.54 -13.40 1.59
C GLY A 41 -1.84 -12.26 2.35
N GLY A 42 -0.76 -12.56 3.06
CA GLY A 42 -0.03 -11.64 3.91
C GLY A 42 -0.79 -11.29 5.20
N PRO A 43 -0.17 -10.46 6.06
CA PRO A 43 -0.81 -9.97 7.27
C PRO A 43 -2.04 -9.12 6.94
N THR A 44 -3.09 -9.24 7.75
CA THR A 44 -4.27 -8.38 7.64
C THR A 44 -3.86 -6.90 7.73
N PRO A 45 -4.34 -6.02 6.84
CA PRO A 45 -4.08 -4.59 6.92
C PRO A 45 -4.52 -4.02 8.28
N ARG A 46 -3.72 -3.13 8.85
CA ARG A 46 -3.99 -2.57 10.18
C ARG A 46 -5.14 -1.55 10.19
N LEU A 47 -5.44 -0.95 9.05
CA LEU A 47 -6.62 -0.12 8.86
C LEU A 47 -7.65 -0.88 8.03
N SER A 48 -8.90 -0.84 8.48
CA SER A 48 -10.03 -1.37 7.72
C SER A 48 -10.27 -0.56 6.44
N PRO A 49 -11.01 -1.10 5.46
CA PRO A 49 -11.41 -0.34 4.27
C PRO A 49 -12.13 0.97 4.60
N GLU A 50 -12.97 0.97 5.63
CA GLU A 50 -13.74 2.14 6.08
C GLU A 50 -12.82 3.19 6.69
N GLN A 51 -11.87 2.78 7.54
CA GLN A 51 -10.87 3.68 8.12
C GLN A 51 -9.95 4.28 7.04
N LYS A 52 -9.62 3.50 6.01
CA LYS A 52 -8.88 3.97 4.84
C LYS A 52 -9.66 5.03 4.06
N ALA A 53 -10.97 4.82 3.88
CA ALA A 53 -11.84 5.78 3.21
C ALA A 53 -11.97 7.08 4.02
N GLU A 54 -12.14 6.98 5.34
CA GLU A 54 -12.17 8.15 6.22
C GLU A 54 -10.84 8.92 6.18
N LEU A 55 -9.71 8.22 6.25
CA LEU A 55 -8.40 8.84 6.12
C LEU A 55 -8.24 9.58 4.79
N ALA A 56 -8.73 8.99 3.68
CA ALA A 56 -8.70 9.66 2.38
C ALA A 56 -9.48 10.97 2.39
N GLN A 57 -10.67 10.98 3.01
CA GLN A 57 -11.48 12.19 3.16
C GLN A 57 -10.77 13.27 4.00
N ILE A 58 -10.09 12.89 5.09
CA ILE A 58 -9.30 13.83 5.91
C ILE A 58 -8.16 14.45 5.09
N VAL A 59 -7.45 13.62 4.30
CA VAL A 59 -6.33 14.09 3.47
C VAL A 59 -6.83 15.04 2.38
N GLU A 60 -7.96 14.73 1.75
CA GLU A 60 -8.56 15.52 0.68
C GLU A 60 -9.17 16.84 1.17
N THR A 61 -9.83 16.83 2.33
CA THR A 61 -10.36 18.04 2.97
C THR A 61 -9.24 19.02 3.34
N GLY A 62 -8.05 18.48 3.67
CA GLY A 62 -6.94 19.27 4.18
C GLY A 62 -7.09 19.60 5.68
N PRO A 63 -6.04 20.15 6.30
CA PRO A 63 -6.07 20.50 7.71
C PRO A 63 -6.87 21.78 7.98
N ASP A 64 -7.53 21.82 9.12
CA ASP A 64 -8.10 23.04 9.69
C ASP A 64 -7.03 23.72 10.57
N LEU A 65 -6.68 24.97 10.25
CA LEU A 65 -5.67 25.70 11.00
C LEU A 65 -6.02 25.89 12.49
N ALA A 66 -7.30 26.03 12.82
CA ALA A 66 -7.74 26.25 14.20
C ALA A 66 -7.69 24.96 15.04
N VAL A 67 -7.91 23.80 14.41
CA VAL A 67 -7.94 22.49 15.10
C VAL A 67 -6.59 21.79 15.02
N ASP A 68 -5.99 21.74 13.84
CA ASP A 68 -4.79 20.94 13.54
C ASP A 68 -3.50 21.76 13.65
N GLY A 69 -3.58 23.10 13.61
CA GLY A 69 -2.43 23.99 13.77
C GLY A 69 -1.44 23.96 12.61
N VAL A 70 -1.79 23.33 11.48
CA VAL A 70 -0.94 23.21 10.29
C VAL A 70 -1.70 23.67 9.04
N VAL A 71 -0.98 24.32 8.12
CA VAL A 71 -1.54 24.78 6.84
C VAL A 71 -1.55 23.70 5.76
N ARG A 72 -0.79 22.62 5.98
CA ARG A 72 -0.72 21.48 5.07
C ARG A 72 -0.42 20.21 5.87
N TRP A 73 -0.97 19.09 5.43
CA TRP A 73 -0.61 17.80 6.00
C TRP A 73 0.85 17.44 5.72
N ARG A 74 1.63 17.17 6.77
CA ARG A 74 2.87 16.38 6.67
C ARG A 74 2.56 14.95 7.09
N ARG A 75 3.45 14.01 6.71
CA ARG A 75 3.30 12.59 7.10
C ARG A 75 3.25 12.40 8.61
N ILE A 76 4.03 13.18 9.36
CA ILE A 76 4.02 13.15 10.82
C ILE A 76 2.71 13.67 11.43
N ASP A 77 2.03 14.60 10.77
CA ASP A 77 0.73 15.09 11.22
C ASP A 77 -0.33 13.99 10.99
N LEU A 78 -0.33 13.38 9.80
CA LEU A 78 -1.24 12.27 9.48
C LEU A 78 -0.97 11.01 10.32
N GLN A 79 0.29 10.76 10.71
CA GLN A 79 0.63 9.70 11.66
C GLN A 79 -0.12 9.90 12.99
N ARG A 80 -0.16 11.13 13.50
CA ARG A 80 -0.88 11.49 14.74
C ARG A 80 -2.38 11.33 14.55
N VAL A 81 -2.93 11.88 13.46
CA VAL A 81 -4.36 11.73 13.13
C VAL A 81 -4.79 10.26 13.09
N ILE A 82 -3.99 9.38 12.48
CA ILE A 82 -4.30 7.94 12.42
C ILE A 82 -4.24 7.31 13.81
N ALA A 83 -3.24 7.67 14.63
CA ALA A 83 -3.13 7.17 15.99
C ALA A 83 -4.32 7.63 16.86
N ASP A 84 -4.69 8.92 16.77
CA ASP A 84 -5.72 9.53 17.60
C ASP A 84 -7.13 9.08 17.19
N ARG A 85 -7.43 8.98 15.89
CA ARG A 85 -8.76 8.59 15.40
C ARG A 85 -9.00 7.08 15.37
N PHE A 86 -7.97 6.29 15.04
CA PHE A 86 -8.14 4.86 14.78
C PHE A 86 -7.39 3.97 15.79
N GLY A 87 -6.59 4.53 16.70
CA GLY A 87 -5.79 3.76 17.65
C GLY A 87 -4.63 2.99 16.99
N VAL A 88 -4.27 3.32 15.75
CA VAL A 88 -3.28 2.58 14.96
C VAL A 88 -1.98 3.37 14.84
N ALA A 89 -0.95 2.92 15.55
CA ALA A 89 0.36 3.55 15.49
C ALA A 89 1.17 3.09 14.26
N TYR A 90 1.34 3.94 13.25
CA TYR A 90 2.28 3.70 12.15
C TYR A 90 3.63 4.38 12.37
N HIS A 91 4.67 3.88 11.71
CA HIS A 91 5.89 4.66 11.48
C HIS A 91 5.63 5.70 10.37
N GLU A 92 6.13 6.93 10.51
CA GLU A 92 5.90 8.04 9.56
C GLU A 92 6.16 7.65 8.09
N ARG A 93 7.27 6.93 7.82
CA ARG A 93 7.60 6.43 6.47
C ARG A 93 6.49 5.54 5.87
N TYR A 94 5.81 4.73 6.69
CA TYR A 94 4.72 3.87 6.23
C TYR A 94 3.48 4.67 5.85
N VAL A 95 3.21 5.80 6.52
CA VAL A 95 2.12 6.73 6.14
C VAL A 95 2.29 7.19 4.69
N GLY A 96 3.54 7.40 4.23
CA GLY A 96 3.81 7.69 2.82
C GLY A 96 3.42 6.57 1.85
N LYS A 97 3.58 5.30 2.24
CA LYS A 97 3.12 4.14 1.44
C LYS A 97 1.60 4.07 1.44
N LEU A 98 0.98 4.25 2.60
CA LEU A 98 -0.48 4.26 2.75
C LEU A 98 -1.12 5.34 1.87
N LEU A 99 -0.58 6.55 1.85
CA LEU A 99 -1.06 7.62 0.98
C LEU A 99 -0.96 7.26 -0.50
N LYS A 100 0.13 6.60 -0.92
CA LYS A 100 0.29 6.14 -2.30
C LYS A 100 -0.73 5.05 -2.65
N GLU A 101 -1.00 4.11 -1.74
CA GLU A 101 -2.04 3.09 -1.92
C GLU A 101 -3.43 3.70 -2.04
N LEU A 102 -3.69 4.81 -1.34
CA LEU A 102 -4.93 5.59 -1.44
C LEU A 102 -4.98 6.52 -2.68
N GLY A 103 -3.95 6.51 -3.52
CA GLY A 103 -3.90 7.31 -4.76
C GLY A 103 -3.36 8.74 -4.61
N PHE A 104 -2.95 9.17 -3.41
CA PHE A 104 -2.39 10.49 -3.21
C PHE A 104 -0.95 10.61 -3.70
N SER A 105 -0.63 11.76 -4.28
CA SER A 105 0.72 12.13 -4.70
C SER A 105 1.17 13.40 -4.00
N HIS A 106 2.48 13.51 -3.74
CA HIS A 106 3.04 14.72 -3.15
C HIS A 106 3.05 15.84 -4.18
N VAL A 107 2.28 16.90 -3.93
CA VAL A 107 2.26 18.11 -4.74
C VAL A 107 2.82 19.27 -3.93
N SER A 108 3.86 19.91 -4.46
CA SER A 108 4.39 21.16 -3.92
C SER A 108 4.01 22.31 -4.85
N ALA A 109 3.57 23.44 -4.29
CA ALA A 109 3.42 24.66 -5.07
C ALA A 109 4.77 25.04 -5.70
N ARG A 110 4.73 25.52 -6.95
CA ARG A 110 5.92 26.14 -7.57
C ARG A 110 6.25 27.40 -6.75
N PRO A 111 7.47 27.53 -6.21
CA PRO A 111 7.86 28.74 -5.51
C PRO A 111 7.67 29.95 -6.44
N ARG A 112 6.84 30.93 -6.04
CA ARG A 112 6.80 32.25 -6.69
C ARG A 112 7.75 33.17 -5.93
N HIS A 113 8.62 33.85 -6.67
CA HIS A 113 9.50 34.85 -6.08
C HIS A 113 8.65 36.05 -5.61
N PRO A 114 8.81 36.58 -4.38
CA PRO A 114 8.00 37.69 -3.88
C PRO A 114 8.06 38.95 -4.75
N ALA A 115 9.20 39.21 -5.41
CA ALA A 115 9.37 40.32 -6.36
C ALA A 115 8.96 39.96 -7.81
N GLN A 116 8.21 38.89 -8.02
CA GLN A 116 7.75 38.49 -9.35
C GLN A 116 6.61 39.42 -9.80
N ASP A 117 6.95 40.42 -10.59
CA ASP A 117 6.00 41.37 -11.15
C ASP A 117 5.16 40.71 -12.24
N ALA A 118 3.83 40.78 -12.11
CA ALA A 118 2.91 40.11 -13.03
C ALA A 118 3.03 40.65 -14.46
N TRP A 119 3.39 41.93 -14.60
CA TRP A 119 3.59 42.59 -15.89
C TRP A 119 4.84 42.07 -16.62
N ILE A 120 5.96 41.89 -15.91
CA ILE A 120 7.20 41.34 -16.49
C ILE A 120 7.03 39.87 -16.91
N VAL A 121 6.23 39.10 -16.16
CA VAL A 121 5.95 37.70 -16.50
C VAL A 121 5.10 37.59 -17.78
N GLU A 122 4.11 38.46 -17.97
CA GLU A 122 3.33 38.52 -19.21
C GLU A 122 4.17 38.99 -20.39
N GLU A 123 5.02 40.00 -20.21
CA GLU A 123 5.91 40.50 -21.27
C GLU A 123 6.94 39.45 -21.73
N PHE A 124 7.42 38.60 -20.82
CA PHE A 124 8.43 37.57 -21.12
C PHE A 124 7.85 36.19 -21.47
N LYS A 125 6.52 36.04 -21.53
CA LYS A 125 5.89 34.79 -21.99
C LYS A 125 6.22 34.58 -23.48
N LYS A 126 7.15 33.67 -23.76
CA LYS A 126 7.46 33.23 -25.13
C LYS A 126 6.23 32.61 -25.78
N THR A 127 5.66 33.31 -26.75
CA THR A 127 4.70 32.78 -27.73
C THR A 127 5.43 31.82 -28.68
N PHE A 128 5.71 30.61 -28.22
CA PHE A 128 6.10 29.55 -29.13
C PHE A 128 4.88 29.21 -29.99
N ARG A 129 4.97 29.47 -31.31
CA ARG A 129 4.01 28.92 -32.27
C ARG A 129 4.11 27.39 -32.22
N ALA A 130 2.96 26.73 -32.14
CA ALA A 130 2.88 25.28 -32.34
C ALA A 130 3.44 24.94 -33.73
N ARG A 131 4.26 23.89 -33.80
CA ARG A 131 4.73 23.29 -35.05
C ARG A 131 3.68 22.33 -35.59
#